data_AF-A0A923BKY2-F1
#
_entry.id   AF-A0A923BKY2-F1
#
_cell.length_a   1.000
_cell.length_b   1.000
_cell.length_c   1.000
_cell.angle_alpha   90.00
_cell.angle_beta   90.00
_cell.angle_gamma   90.00
#
_symmetry.space_group_name_H-M   'P 1'
#
loop_
_entity.id
_entity.type
_entity.pdbx_description
1 polymer ?
#
loop_
_entity_poly.entity_id
_entity_poly.type
_entity_poly.pdbx_seq_one_letter_code
_entity_poly.pdbx_strand_id
1 'polypeptide(L)'
;MLPGAPNNMMTNVRGLYAFGEVNFAYHGANRLGANALLSCLFDGLFCGASVDAYVRQEEPSTAPAASIPQAQYDRVVDQETRKLEALLGSVDPARAADPATNPYAIARELGAEMTEACTVVRREDRLRRCLATLAELRDRAARPCLADPAGWGNQSVVFARATADMLVLAEALAKGALERRESRGAHYRSDYPSRDDTQFMKTTVTRCDAHGQTSLAFEPIDADLIAPTARTYGKKDSAAAPTPQPPAPPGPAPQPAMAATH
;
A
#
# COMPACT_ATOMS: atom_id res chain seq x y z
N MET A 1 -6.20 1.08 -20.79
CA MET A 1 -4.85 1.52 -21.23
C MET A 1 -4.85 1.61 -22.73
N LEU A 2 -4.30 2.70 -23.28
CA LEU A 2 -4.14 2.88 -24.72
C LEU A 2 -2.69 2.56 -25.10
N PRO A 3 -2.43 1.73 -26.14
CA PRO A 3 -1.06 1.45 -26.59
C PRO A 3 -0.29 2.73 -26.88
N GLY A 4 0.93 2.85 -26.32
CA GLY A 4 1.80 4.02 -26.54
C GLY A 4 1.39 5.31 -25.84
N ALA A 5 0.33 5.33 -25.03
CA ALA A 5 -0.01 6.50 -24.22
C ALA A 5 1.08 6.75 -23.17
N PRO A 6 1.66 7.96 -23.08
CA PRO A 6 2.85 8.21 -22.26
C PRO A 6 2.62 7.98 -20.76
N ASN A 7 1.38 8.08 -20.29
CA ASN A 7 1.03 7.96 -18.88
C ASN A 7 0.74 6.53 -18.39
N ASN A 8 0.80 5.51 -19.26
CA ASN A 8 0.59 4.14 -18.79
C ASN A 8 1.67 3.78 -17.75
N MET A 9 1.23 3.34 -16.56
CA MET A 9 2.11 2.96 -15.43
C MET A 9 3.08 4.06 -14.95
N MET A 10 2.81 5.32 -15.30
CA MET A 10 3.50 6.46 -14.70
C MET A 10 2.98 6.67 -13.28
N THR A 11 3.89 6.94 -12.35
CA THR A 11 3.55 7.29 -10.97
C THR A 11 3.01 8.72 -10.89
N ASN A 12 2.66 9.18 -9.68
CA ASN A 12 2.35 10.59 -9.44
C ASN A 12 3.59 11.50 -9.54
N VAL A 13 4.80 10.95 -9.68
CA VAL A 13 6.00 11.68 -10.05
C VAL A 13 6.18 11.58 -11.56
N ARG A 14 6.03 12.72 -12.23
CA ARG A 14 6.13 12.81 -13.69
C ARG A 14 7.48 12.29 -14.18
N GLY A 15 7.45 11.38 -15.15
CA GLY A 15 8.64 10.72 -15.71
C GLY A 15 9.18 9.52 -14.90
N LEU A 16 8.57 9.20 -13.74
CA LEU A 16 8.87 7.98 -12.98
C LEU A 16 7.78 6.92 -13.25
N TYR A 17 8.21 5.73 -13.63
CA TYR A 17 7.34 4.59 -13.95
C TYR A 17 7.52 3.44 -12.96
N ALA A 18 6.48 2.63 -12.77
CA ALA A 18 6.48 1.48 -11.88
C ALA A 18 5.96 0.23 -12.62
N PHE A 19 6.81 -0.78 -12.83
CA PHE A 19 6.50 -2.00 -13.59
C PHE A 19 6.69 -3.27 -12.74
N GLY A 20 5.85 -4.28 -12.97
CA GLY A 20 5.89 -5.55 -12.26
C GLY A 20 5.32 -5.45 -10.85
N GLU A 21 5.87 -6.20 -9.88
CA GLU A 21 5.28 -6.36 -8.55
C GLU A 21 5.18 -5.06 -7.72
N VAL A 22 5.93 -4.02 -8.09
CA VAL A 22 5.86 -2.70 -7.43
C VAL A 22 4.59 -1.92 -7.80
N ASN A 23 3.82 -2.34 -8.81
CA ASN A 23 2.54 -1.71 -9.16
C ASN A 23 1.32 -2.54 -8.72
N PHE A 24 0.18 -1.86 -8.54
CA PHE A 24 -1.06 -2.47 -8.05
C PHE A 24 -2.18 -2.60 -9.11
N ALA A 25 -1.90 -2.23 -10.37
CA ALA A 25 -2.93 -1.79 -11.32
C ALA A 25 -4.04 -2.80 -11.61
N TYR A 26 -3.71 -4.08 -11.85
CA TYR A 26 -4.65 -5.06 -12.41
C TYR A 26 -4.77 -6.36 -11.61
N HIS A 27 -4.11 -6.47 -10.45
CA HIS A 27 -4.23 -7.65 -9.59
C HIS A 27 -5.39 -7.56 -8.59
N GLY A 28 -5.85 -6.34 -8.27
CA GLY A 28 -6.83 -6.11 -7.21
C GLY A 28 -6.38 -6.71 -5.87
N ALA A 29 -7.34 -7.12 -5.05
CA ALA A 29 -7.05 -7.66 -3.71
C ALA A 29 -6.58 -9.13 -3.70
N ASN A 30 -6.50 -9.80 -4.85
CA ASN A 30 -6.00 -11.17 -4.94
C ASN A 30 -5.42 -11.47 -6.33
N ARG A 31 -4.10 -11.65 -6.41
CA ARG A 31 -3.41 -12.03 -7.65
C ARG A 31 -3.76 -13.48 -8.02
N LEU A 32 -4.11 -13.72 -9.28
CA LEU A 32 -4.25 -15.08 -9.80
C LEU A 32 -2.89 -15.78 -9.88
N GLY A 33 -2.86 -17.07 -9.58
CA GLY A 33 -1.64 -17.89 -9.68
C GLY A 33 -1.02 -17.79 -11.08
N ALA A 34 0.31 -17.83 -11.15
CA ALA A 34 1.11 -17.67 -12.38
C ALA A 34 1.05 -16.30 -13.09
N ASN A 35 0.22 -15.34 -12.65
CA ASN A 35 0.11 -14.04 -13.33
C ASN A 35 1.19 -13.01 -12.95
N ALA A 36 2.12 -13.33 -12.04
CA ALA A 36 3.18 -12.40 -11.62
C ALA A 36 4.27 -12.20 -12.69
N LEU A 37 4.69 -13.28 -13.35
CA LEU A 37 5.66 -13.18 -14.44
C LEU A 37 5.01 -12.59 -15.69
N LEU A 38 3.74 -12.94 -15.93
CA LEU A 38 2.96 -12.36 -17.01
C LEU A 38 2.80 -10.85 -16.85
N SER A 39 2.52 -10.35 -15.64
CA SER A 39 2.43 -8.91 -15.39
C SER A 39 3.75 -8.19 -15.66
N CYS A 40 4.88 -8.74 -15.17
CA CYS A 40 6.20 -8.17 -15.47
C CYS A 40 6.49 -8.10 -16.98
N LEU A 41 6.20 -9.18 -17.72
CA LEU A 41 6.38 -9.22 -19.17
C LEU A 41 5.44 -8.25 -19.89
N PHE A 42 4.18 -8.19 -19.47
CA PHE A 42 3.19 -7.29 -20.04
C PHE A 42 3.58 -5.83 -19.83
N ASP A 43 3.94 -5.42 -18.61
CA ASP A 43 4.36 -4.05 -18.33
C ASP A 43 5.60 -3.69 -19.14
N GLY A 44 6.60 -4.57 -19.20
CA GLY A 44 7.82 -4.32 -19.96
C GLY A 44 7.57 -4.16 -21.46
N LEU A 45 6.80 -5.07 -22.06
CA LEU A 45 6.54 -5.06 -23.51
C LEU A 45 5.53 -3.99 -23.92
N PHE A 46 4.45 -3.83 -23.16
CA PHE A 46 3.35 -2.94 -23.50
C PHE A 46 3.58 -1.52 -22.98
N CYS A 47 3.96 -1.38 -21.71
CA CYS A 47 4.18 -0.07 -21.09
C CYS A 47 5.59 0.49 -21.39
N GLY A 48 6.55 -0.34 -21.82
CA GLY A 48 7.85 0.15 -22.29
C GLY A 48 7.75 1.17 -23.44
N ALA A 49 6.82 0.97 -24.38
CA ALA A 49 6.54 1.94 -25.44
C ALA A 49 5.99 3.28 -24.92
N SER A 50 5.43 3.29 -23.70
CA SER A 50 4.93 4.50 -23.06
C SER A 50 6.07 5.38 -22.54
N VAL A 51 7.18 4.77 -22.11
CA VAL A 51 8.41 5.49 -21.75
C VAL A 51 9.04 6.14 -22.98
N ASP A 52 9.15 5.39 -24.09
CA ASP A 52 9.64 5.93 -25.37
C ASP A 52 8.75 7.08 -25.87
N ALA A 53 7.43 6.90 -25.82
CA ALA A 53 6.47 7.95 -26.17
C ALA A 53 6.63 9.19 -25.29
N TYR A 54 6.75 9.04 -23.97
CA TYR A 54 6.97 10.16 -23.06
C TYR A 54 8.27 10.92 -23.38
N VAL A 55 9.37 10.20 -23.57
CA VAL A 55 10.68 10.80 -23.90
C VAL A 55 10.66 11.53 -25.24
N ARG A 56 9.86 11.07 -26.22
CA ARG A 56 9.76 11.68 -27.55
C ARG A 56 8.72 12.78 -27.67
N GLN A 57 7.59 12.67 -26.97
CA GLN A 57 6.42 13.55 -27.11
C GLN A 57 6.40 14.69 -26.12
N GLU A 58 6.96 14.50 -24.92
CA GLU A 58 7.23 15.66 -24.09
C GLU A 58 8.33 16.46 -24.74
N GLU A 59 8.13 17.77 -24.89
CA GLU A 59 9.25 18.64 -25.27
C GLU A 59 10.38 18.36 -24.29
N PRO A 60 11.56 17.90 -24.77
CA PRO A 60 12.72 17.81 -23.92
C PRO A 60 12.84 19.15 -23.23
N SER A 61 13.01 19.14 -21.89
CA SER A 61 13.27 20.37 -21.16
C SER A 61 14.31 21.15 -21.96
N THR A 62 13.92 22.34 -22.44
CA THR A 62 14.81 23.22 -23.21
C THR A 62 16.08 23.57 -22.41
N ALA A 63 15.98 23.38 -21.10
CA ALA A 63 17.06 23.35 -20.14
C ALA A 63 17.57 21.90 -19.97
N PRO A 64 18.76 21.52 -20.49
CA PRO A 64 19.32 20.18 -20.27
C PRO A 64 19.50 19.89 -18.78
N ALA A 65 19.58 18.62 -18.35
CA ALA A 65 19.82 18.29 -16.93
C ALA A 65 21.05 19.03 -16.34
N ALA A 66 22.09 19.26 -17.15
CA ALA A 66 23.28 20.04 -16.77
C ALA A 66 23.00 21.54 -16.47
N SER A 67 21.84 22.07 -16.88
CA SER A 67 21.41 23.43 -16.57
C SER A 67 20.65 23.53 -15.24
N ILE A 68 20.30 22.39 -14.63
CA ILE A 68 19.80 22.35 -13.26
C ILE A 68 20.93 22.85 -12.34
N PRO A 69 20.69 23.84 -11.47
CA PRO A 69 21.74 24.38 -10.61
C PRO A 69 22.40 23.27 -9.77
N GLN A 70 23.73 23.22 -9.78
CA GLN A 70 24.52 22.22 -9.04
C GLN A 70 24.11 22.12 -7.57
N ALA A 71 23.75 23.25 -6.96
CA ALA A 71 23.24 23.34 -5.58
C ALA A 71 22.00 22.47 -5.30
N GLN A 72 21.21 22.09 -6.31
CA GLN A 72 20.11 21.15 -6.15
C GLN A 72 20.61 19.72 -5.93
N TYR A 73 21.64 19.30 -6.67
CA TYR A 73 22.30 18.00 -6.49
C TYR A 73 23.07 17.96 -5.18
N ASP A 74 23.86 19.00 -4.90
CA ASP A 74 24.67 19.10 -3.69
C ASP A 74 23.80 18.97 -2.43
N ARG A 75 22.62 19.59 -2.42
CA ARG A 75 21.67 19.48 -1.30
C ARG A 75 21.26 18.03 -1.02
N VAL A 76 20.99 17.23 -2.05
CA VAL A 76 20.59 15.83 -1.89
C VAL A 76 21.79 14.99 -1.46
N VAL A 77 22.96 15.21 -2.07
CA VAL A 77 24.21 14.54 -1.66
C VAL A 77 24.50 14.83 -0.19
N ASP A 78 24.46 16.09 0.24
CA ASP A 78 24.68 16.49 1.64
C ASP A 78 23.66 15.88 2.60
N GLN A 79 22.40 15.73 2.17
CA GLN A 79 21.38 15.06 2.98
C GLN A 79 21.70 13.58 3.17
N GLU A 80 22.07 12.88 2.10
CA GLU A 80 22.37 11.45 2.13
C GLU A 80 23.70 11.15 2.84
N THR A 81 24.71 12.00 2.64
CA THR A 81 25.99 11.95 3.37
C THR A 81 25.77 12.10 4.87
N ARG A 82 24.95 13.07 5.31
CA ARG A 82 24.63 13.23 6.74
C ARG A 82 23.92 12.02 7.34
N LYS A 83 23.02 11.37 6.59
CA LYS A 83 22.38 10.11 7.04
C LYS A 83 23.40 8.99 7.21
N LEU A 84 24.33 8.86 6.26
CA LEU A 84 25.41 7.88 6.34
C LEU A 84 26.35 8.15 7.51
N GLU A 85 26.80 9.40 7.68
CA GLU A 85 27.67 9.82 8.79
C GLU A 85 27.00 9.60 10.14
N ALA A 86 25.70 9.89 10.27
CA ALA A 86 24.95 9.62 11.50
C ALA A 86 24.95 8.12 11.85
N LEU A 87 24.79 7.24 10.85
CA LEU A 87 24.85 5.79 11.05
C LEU A 87 26.26 5.33 11.44
N LEU A 88 27.30 5.78 10.72
CA LEU A 88 28.69 5.42 11.03
C LEU A 88 29.15 6.00 12.38
N GLY A 89 28.61 7.16 12.77
CA GLY A 89 28.83 7.76 14.09
C GLY A 89 28.08 7.06 15.23
N SER A 90 27.12 6.18 14.92
CA SER A 90 26.38 5.41 15.92
C SER A 90 27.12 4.15 16.41
N VAL A 91 28.37 3.95 16.00
CA VAL A 91 29.11 2.72 16.28
C VAL A 91 29.49 2.61 17.76
N ASP A 92 29.00 1.56 18.39
CA ASP A 92 29.33 1.17 19.76
C ASP A 92 29.08 -0.35 19.88
N PRO A 93 30.14 -1.18 19.96
CA PRO A 93 29.99 -2.64 20.00
C PRO A 93 29.13 -3.16 21.15
N ALA A 94 29.15 -2.50 22.31
CA ALA A 94 28.37 -2.94 23.48
C ALA A 94 26.88 -2.68 23.27
N ARG A 95 26.52 -1.50 22.77
CA ARG A 95 25.14 -1.16 22.41
C ARG A 95 24.67 -1.87 21.15
N ALA A 96 25.56 -2.17 20.20
CA ALA A 96 25.20 -2.94 19.01
C ALA A 96 24.80 -4.39 19.34
N ALA A 97 25.23 -4.92 20.48
CA ALA A 97 24.77 -6.21 20.99
C ALA A 97 23.37 -6.14 21.65
N ASP A 98 22.90 -4.95 22.03
CA ASP A 98 21.58 -4.74 22.62
C ASP A 98 20.48 -4.86 21.53
N PRO A 99 19.51 -5.79 21.69
CA PRO A 99 18.37 -5.92 20.79
C PRO A 99 17.52 -4.64 20.63
N ALA A 100 17.56 -3.73 21.61
CA ALA A 100 16.85 -2.47 21.54
C ALA A 100 17.39 -1.53 20.46
N THR A 101 18.68 -1.61 20.14
CA THR A 101 19.37 -0.72 19.19
C THR A 101 19.96 -1.44 17.97
N ASN A 102 20.01 -2.76 18.00
CA ASN A 102 20.52 -3.56 16.88
C ASN A 102 19.50 -3.62 15.72
N PRO A 103 19.86 -3.16 14.50
CA PRO A 103 18.93 -3.12 13.37
C PRO A 103 18.43 -4.51 12.93
N TYR A 104 19.26 -5.57 13.06
CA TYR A 104 18.86 -6.94 12.74
C TYR A 104 17.83 -7.48 13.73
N ALA A 105 17.98 -7.16 15.02
CA ALA A 105 17.02 -7.56 16.04
C ALA A 105 15.66 -6.86 15.82
N ILE A 106 15.70 -5.55 15.54
CA ILE A 106 14.51 -4.75 15.22
C ILE A 106 13.80 -5.31 13.97
N ALA A 107 14.53 -5.60 12.89
CA ALA A 107 13.94 -6.14 11.67
C ALA A 107 13.31 -7.54 11.89
N ARG A 108 13.93 -8.38 12.72
CA ARG A 108 13.37 -9.69 13.08
C ARG A 108 12.06 -9.54 13.87
N GLU A 109 12.03 -8.61 14.82
CA GLU A 109 10.83 -8.30 15.61
C GLU A 109 9.72 -7.74 14.73
N LEU A 110 10.05 -6.81 13.83
CA LEU A 110 9.13 -6.31 12.80
C LEU A 110 8.54 -7.45 11.97
N GLY A 111 9.37 -8.38 11.49
CA GLY A 111 8.92 -9.52 10.70
C GLY A 111 7.96 -10.43 11.48
N ALA A 112 8.25 -10.71 12.76
CA ALA A 112 7.38 -11.51 13.61
C ALA A 112 6.03 -10.81 13.86
N GLU A 113 6.07 -9.52 14.18
CA GLU A 113 4.90 -8.69 14.44
C GLU A 113 3.97 -8.62 13.22
N MET A 114 4.53 -8.34 12.03
CA MET A 114 3.76 -8.31 10.79
C MET A 114 3.21 -9.68 10.40
N THR A 115 3.96 -10.76 10.65
CA THR A 115 3.50 -12.12 10.41
C THR A 115 2.27 -12.46 11.25
N GLU A 116 2.28 -12.09 12.53
CA GLU A 116 1.18 -12.37 13.44
C GLU A 116 -0.04 -11.48 13.15
N ALA A 117 0.17 -10.18 12.89
CA ALA A 117 -0.91 -9.21 12.78
C ALA A 117 -1.54 -9.09 11.39
N CYS A 118 -0.74 -9.26 10.33
CA CYS A 118 -1.09 -8.80 8.98
C CYS A 118 -1.14 -9.91 7.91
N THR A 119 -0.97 -11.19 8.28
CA THR A 119 -1.02 -12.30 7.31
C THR A 119 -2.46 -12.67 6.95
N VAL A 120 -2.91 -13.89 7.29
CA VAL A 120 -4.14 -14.49 6.74
C VAL A 120 -5.39 -13.90 7.37
N VAL A 121 -5.47 -13.88 8.70
CA VAL A 121 -6.65 -13.43 9.45
C VAL A 121 -6.28 -12.20 10.25
N ARG A 122 -7.08 -11.15 10.11
CA ARG A 122 -6.86 -9.86 10.76
C ARG A 122 -8.05 -9.52 11.64
N ARG A 123 -7.81 -8.80 12.73
CA ARG A 123 -8.83 -8.32 13.67
C ARG A 123 -8.42 -6.95 14.21
N GLU A 124 -9.39 -6.10 14.50
CA GLU A 124 -9.16 -4.71 14.90
C GLU A 124 -8.17 -4.56 16.05
N ASP A 125 -8.37 -5.31 17.14
CA ASP A 125 -7.55 -5.21 18.34
C ASP A 125 -6.09 -5.63 18.08
N ARG A 126 -5.86 -6.67 17.26
CA ARG A 126 -4.51 -7.12 16.91
C ARG A 126 -3.81 -6.11 16.02
N LEU A 127 -4.52 -5.49 15.08
CA LEU A 127 -3.99 -4.44 14.21
C LEU A 127 -3.66 -3.17 15.00
N ARG A 128 -4.50 -2.78 15.97
CA ARG A 128 -4.21 -1.65 16.88
C ARG A 128 -2.96 -1.90 17.72
N ARG A 129 -2.81 -3.10 18.28
CA ARG A 129 -1.57 -3.50 18.98
C ARG A 129 -0.36 -3.45 18.04
N CYS A 130 -0.52 -3.94 16.82
CA CYS A 130 0.54 -3.89 15.81
C CYS A 130 1.02 -2.47 15.53
N LEU A 131 0.10 -1.52 15.32
CA LEU A 131 0.47 -0.12 15.12
C LEU A 131 1.21 0.49 16.31
N ALA A 132 0.87 0.09 17.54
CA ALA A 132 1.60 0.51 18.74
C ALA A 132 3.02 -0.08 18.76
N THR A 133 3.18 -1.38 18.47
CA THR A 133 4.49 -2.02 18.35
C THR A 133 5.33 -1.38 17.24
N LEU A 134 4.75 -1.12 16.07
CA LEU A 134 5.45 -0.47 14.96
C LEU A 134 5.94 0.94 15.33
N ALA A 135 5.19 1.69 16.13
CA ALA A 135 5.62 2.99 16.63
C ALA A 135 6.85 2.86 17.55
N GLU A 136 6.85 1.88 18.47
CA GLU A 136 8.01 1.59 19.33
C GLU A 136 9.24 1.16 18.51
N LEU A 137 9.06 0.26 17.53
CA LEU A 137 10.13 -0.19 16.66
C LEU A 137 10.70 0.96 15.82
N ARG A 138 9.86 1.90 15.37
CA ARG A 138 10.30 3.12 14.68
C ARG A 138 11.15 4.01 15.58
N ASP A 139 10.75 4.20 16.83
CA ASP A 139 11.52 5.00 17.79
C ASP A 139 12.87 4.36 18.14
N ARG A 140 12.93 3.02 18.16
CA ARG A 140 14.18 2.26 18.30
C ARG A 140 15.05 2.37 17.04
N ALA A 141 14.48 2.17 15.86
CA ALA A 141 15.17 2.25 14.57
C ALA A 141 15.68 3.67 14.25
N ALA A 142 15.13 4.71 14.87
CA ALA A 142 15.63 6.08 14.78
C ALA A 142 16.96 6.31 15.53
N ARG A 143 17.35 5.38 16.40
CA ARG A 143 18.61 5.43 17.18
C ARG A 143 19.34 4.08 17.08
N PRO A 144 19.65 3.61 15.86
CA PRO A 144 20.33 2.34 15.70
C PRO A 144 21.75 2.45 16.24
N CYS A 145 22.35 1.30 16.54
CA CYS A 145 23.74 1.20 16.91
C CYS A 145 24.42 0.16 16.02
N LEU A 146 25.47 0.58 15.30
CA LEU A 146 26.22 -0.31 14.43
C LEU A 146 27.42 -0.92 15.17
N ALA A 147 27.84 -2.11 14.73
CA ALA A 147 29.03 -2.78 15.26
C ALA A 147 30.29 -2.49 14.44
N ASP A 148 30.14 -2.17 13.15
CA ASP A 148 31.22 -1.98 12.18
C ASP A 148 31.31 -0.51 11.76
N PRO A 149 32.46 0.17 11.95
CA PRO A 149 32.67 1.55 11.52
C PRO A 149 33.06 1.72 10.05
N ALA A 150 33.23 0.63 9.29
CA ALA A 150 33.65 0.73 7.89
C ALA A 150 32.64 1.52 7.05
N GLY A 151 33.13 2.53 6.32
CA GLY A 151 32.31 3.33 5.39
C GLY A 151 32.08 2.66 4.04
N TRP A 152 32.75 1.53 3.76
CA TRP A 152 32.67 0.82 2.49
C TRP A 152 32.41 -0.67 2.71
N GLY A 153 31.55 -1.28 1.88
CA GLY A 153 31.21 -2.71 1.97
C GLY A 153 30.40 -3.11 3.21
N ASN A 154 30.03 -2.15 4.06
CA ASN A 154 29.38 -2.38 5.33
C ASN A 154 27.89 -2.69 5.15
N GLN A 155 27.54 -3.97 5.28
CA GLN A 155 26.15 -4.45 5.14
C GLN A 155 25.25 -3.95 6.27
N SER A 156 25.79 -3.64 7.45
CA SER A 156 25.00 -3.18 8.59
C SER A 156 24.39 -1.80 8.34
N VAL A 157 25.10 -0.92 7.63
CA VAL A 157 24.58 0.39 7.19
C VAL A 157 23.39 0.19 6.24
N VAL A 158 23.57 -0.61 5.18
CA VAL A 158 22.51 -0.86 4.19
C VAL A 158 21.27 -1.46 4.85
N PHE A 159 21.48 -2.44 5.75
CA PHE A 159 20.42 -3.12 6.46
C PHE A 159 19.68 -2.20 7.45
N ALA A 160 20.40 -1.34 8.17
CA ALA A 160 19.79 -0.36 9.08
C ALA A 160 18.86 0.60 8.33
N ARG A 161 19.30 1.10 7.16
CA ARG A 161 18.47 1.96 6.29
C ARG A 161 17.22 1.22 5.81
N ALA A 162 17.39 0.02 5.27
CA ALA A 162 16.29 -0.80 4.81
C ALA A 162 15.29 -1.11 5.93
N THR A 163 15.75 -1.30 7.17
CA THR A 163 14.88 -1.54 8.32
C THR A 163 13.98 -0.33 8.62
N ALA A 164 14.53 0.88 8.56
CA ALA A 164 13.74 2.10 8.71
C ALA A 164 12.69 2.24 7.59
N ASP A 165 13.06 1.96 6.34
CA ASP A 165 12.13 2.03 5.20
C ASP A 165 11.02 0.96 5.29
N MET A 166 11.36 -0.26 5.72
CA MET A 166 10.38 -1.33 5.94
C MET A 166 9.34 -0.97 7.01
N LEU A 167 9.73 -0.22 8.05
CA LEU A 167 8.80 0.24 9.09
C LEU A 167 7.73 1.20 8.54
N VAL A 168 8.11 2.09 7.61
CA VAL A 168 7.17 2.99 6.94
C VAL A 168 6.13 2.19 6.13
N LEU A 169 6.59 1.18 5.39
CA LEU A 169 5.70 0.29 4.62
C LEU A 169 4.82 -0.55 5.54
N ALA A 170 5.35 -1.08 6.63
CA ALA A 170 4.61 -1.86 7.61
C ALA A 170 3.47 -1.05 8.25
N GLU A 171 3.74 0.20 8.63
CA GLU A 171 2.73 1.11 9.17
C GLU A 171 1.62 1.39 8.15
N ALA A 172 1.99 1.66 6.88
CA ALA A 172 1.03 1.86 5.79
C ALA A 172 0.12 0.64 5.58
N LEU A 173 0.70 -0.57 5.60
CA LEU A 173 -0.04 -1.83 5.46
C LEU A 173 -0.98 -2.08 6.64
N ALA A 174 -0.50 -1.90 7.87
CA ALA A 174 -1.29 -2.12 9.08
C ALA A 174 -2.43 -1.10 9.21
N LYS A 175 -2.18 0.19 8.93
CA LYS A 175 -3.23 1.22 8.85
C LYS A 175 -4.24 0.91 7.76
N GLY A 176 -3.77 0.51 6.58
CA GLY A 176 -4.61 0.07 5.47
C GLY A 176 -5.55 -1.07 5.86
N ALA A 177 -5.02 -2.09 6.54
CA ALA A 177 -5.80 -3.22 7.02
C ALA A 177 -6.75 -2.88 8.18
N LEU A 178 -6.41 -1.86 8.98
CA LEU A 178 -7.24 -1.38 10.08
C LEU A 178 -8.46 -0.62 9.58
N GLU A 179 -8.24 0.33 8.67
CA GLU A 179 -9.28 1.22 8.14
C GLU A 179 -10.18 0.54 7.10
N ARG A 180 -9.67 -0.48 6.39
CA ARG A 180 -10.48 -1.28 5.47
C ARG A 180 -11.33 -2.29 6.24
N ARG A 181 -12.56 -1.91 6.57
CA ARG A 181 -13.51 -2.70 7.38
C ARG A 181 -14.39 -3.61 6.51
N GLU A 182 -13.77 -4.43 5.68
CA GLU A 182 -14.41 -5.48 4.89
C GLU A 182 -13.47 -6.68 4.73
N SER A 183 -13.95 -7.75 4.11
CA SER A 183 -13.10 -8.84 3.62
C SER A 183 -13.18 -8.96 2.10
N ARG A 184 -12.03 -8.86 1.43
CA ARG A 184 -11.90 -8.92 -0.04
C ARG A 184 -10.57 -9.55 -0.44
N GLY A 185 -10.64 -10.63 -1.21
CA GLY A 185 -9.44 -11.31 -1.72
C GLY A 185 -8.56 -11.84 -0.59
N ALA A 186 -7.27 -11.49 -0.60
CA ALA A 186 -6.30 -11.87 0.45
C ALA A 186 -6.42 -11.03 1.73
N HIS A 187 -7.24 -9.96 1.73
CA HIS A 187 -7.57 -9.21 2.93
C HIS A 187 -8.79 -9.82 3.61
N TYR A 188 -8.57 -10.51 4.73
CA TYR A 188 -9.66 -11.08 5.53
C TYR A 188 -9.65 -10.52 6.96
N ARG A 189 -10.76 -9.89 7.33
CA ARG A 189 -11.06 -9.33 8.66
C ARG A 189 -12.12 -10.20 9.32
N SER A 190 -11.79 -10.90 10.40
CA SER A 190 -12.74 -11.81 11.06
C SER A 190 -13.92 -11.09 11.72
N ASP A 191 -13.71 -9.82 12.08
CA ASP A 191 -14.71 -8.88 12.59
C ASP A 191 -15.50 -8.15 11.48
N TYR A 192 -15.06 -8.25 10.21
CA TYR A 192 -15.78 -7.78 9.02
C TYR A 192 -15.69 -8.83 7.90
N PRO A 193 -16.35 -10.00 8.05
CA PRO A 193 -16.09 -11.18 7.22
C PRO A 193 -16.66 -11.08 5.80
N SER A 194 -17.54 -10.11 5.55
CA SER A 194 -18.22 -9.93 4.27
C SER A 194 -17.52 -8.88 3.40
N ARG A 195 -17.64 -9.06 2.08
CA ARG A 195 -17.28 -8.03 1.10
C ARG A 195 -18.30 -6.90 1.14
N ASP A 196 -17.85 -5.66 1.11
CA ASP A 196 -18.72 -4.48 1.07
C ASP A 196 -18.40 -3.62 -0.15
N ASP A 197 -19.16 -3.83 -1.22
CA ASP A 197 -19.03 -3.06 -2.47
C ASP A 197 -19.60 -1.64 -2.35
N THR A 198 -20.42 -1.35 -1.34
CA THR A 198 -21.04 -0.03 -1.17
C THR A 198 -20.04 0.98 -0.59
N GLN A 199 -19.24 0.56 0.39
CA GLN A 199 -18.28 1.44 1.05
C GLN A 199 -16.85 1.32 0.48
N PHE A 200 -16.46 0.11 0.06
CA PHE A 200 -15.07 -0.23 -0.24
C PHE A 200 -14.82 -0.69 -1.70
N MET A 201 -15.67 -0.28 -2.66
CA MET A 201 -15.30 -0.30 -4.08
C MET A 201 -14.25 0.78 -4.42
N LYS A 202 -13.13 0.71 -3.72
CA LYS A 202 -12.08 1.72 -3.66
C LYS A 202 -10.73 1.04 -3.43
N THR A 203 -9.67 1.63 -3.95
CA THR A 203 -8.28 1.28 -3.66
C THR A 203 -7.81 2.07 -2.44
N THR A 204 -7.07 1.41 -1.55
CA THR A 204 -6.40 2.09 -0.44
C THR A 204 -5.12 2.73 -0.97
N VAL A 205 -4.97 4.05 -0.81
CA VAL A 205 -3.79 4.81 -1.22
C VAL A 205 -3.16 5.43 0.02
N THR A 206 -1.89 5.15 0.25
CA THR A 206 -1.12 5.74 1.35
C THR A 206 -0.11 6.73 0.78
N ARG A 207 -0.05 7.93 1.37
CA ARG A 207 0.94 8.95 1.06
C ARG A 207 1.89 9.08 2.24
N CYS A 208 3.19 9.13 1.95
CA CYS A 208 4.22 9.37 2.94
C CYS A 208 4.80 10.76 2.71
N ASP A 209 4.92 11.55 3.77
CA ASP A 209 5.61 12.84 3.71
C ASP A 209 7.14 12.67 3.84
N ALA A 210 7.86 13.79 3.77
CA ALA A 210 9.33 13.82 3.90
C ALA A 210 9.84 13.40 5.28
N HIS A 211 8.97 13.32 6.29
CA HIS A 211 9.29 12.93 7.66
C HIS A 211 8.90 11.48 7.96
N GLY A 212 8.43 10.72 6.98
CA GLY A 212 8.02 9.33 7.17
C GLY A 212 6.60 9.19 7.72
N GLN A 213 5.82 10.27 7.83
CA GLN A 213 4.44 10.20 8.31
C GLN A 213 3.52 9.75 7.19
N THR A 214 2.72 8.73 7.48
CA THR A 214 1.79 8.13 6.53
C THR A 214 0.36 8.64 6.74
N SER A 215 -0.27 9.07 5.65
CA SER A 215 -1.69 9.43 5.57
C SER A 215 -2.40 8.49 4.59
N LEU A 216 -3.63 8.10 4.91
CA LEU A 216 -4.39 7.12 4.16
C LEU A 216 -5.61 7.78 3.51
N ALA A 217 -5.87 7.43 2.26
CA ALA A 217 -7.05 7.79 1.51
C ALA A 217 -7.63 6.57 0.79
N PHE A 218 -8.90 6.66 0.41
CA PHE A 218 -9.54 5.68 -0.45
C PHE A 218 -9.92 6.34 -1.77
N GLU A 219 -9.45 5.77 -2.88
CA GLU A 219 -9.74 6.26 -4.22
C GLU A 219 -10.72 5.29 -4.92
N PRO A 220 -11.84 5.78 -5.48
CA PRO A 220 -12.84 4.92 -6.13
C PRO A 220 -12.25 4.16 -7.30
N ILE A 221 -12.72 2.93 -7.49
CA ILE A 221 -12.35 2.09 -8.64
C ILE A 221 -13.49 2.17 -9.66
N ASP A 222 -13.15 2.42 -10.92
CA ASP A 222 -14.06 2.28 -12.05
C ASP A 222 -14.31 0.78 -12.33
N ALA A 223 -15.58 0.38 -12.26
CA ALA A 223 -16.04 -0.99 -12.50
C ALA A 223 -17.11 -1.05 -13.61
N ASP A 224 -17.19 -0.02 -14.48
CA ASP A 224 -18.28 0.13 -15.44
C ASP A 224 -18.30 -0.98 -16.51
N LEU A 225 -17.15 -1.57 -16.81
CA LEU A 225 -17.02 -2.63 -17.82
C LEU A 225 -17.59 -3.97 -17.36
N ILE A 226 -17.51 -4.29 -16.06
CA ILE A 226 -17.96 -5.57 -15.50
C ILE A 226 -18.54 -5.34 -14.12
N ALA A 227 -19.85 -5.60 -13.97
CA ALA A 227 -20.53 -5.49 -12.69
C ALA A 227 -19.86 -6.39 -11.62
N PRO A 228 -19.59 -5.88 -10.40
CA PRO A 228 -18.97 -6.65 -9.33
C PRO A 228 -19.80 -7.88 -8.92
N THR A 229 -19.29 -9.08 -9.16
CA THR A 229 -19.92 -10.35 -8.75
C THR A 229 -19.15 -11.02 -7.63
N ALA A 230 -19.86 -11.70 -6.72
CA ALA A 230 -19.23 -12.44 -5.62
C ALA A 230 -18.33 -13.55 -6.19
N ARG A 231 -17.09 -13.63 -5.70
CA ARG A 231 -16.15 -14.70 -6.10
C ARG A 231 -16.30 -15.88 -5.13
N THR A 232 -16.84 -16.99 -5.59
CA THR A 232 -16.99 -18.23 -4.82
C THR A 232 -15.76 -19.13 -5.04
N TYR A 233 -14.73 -18.94 -4.22
CA TYR A 233 -13.58 -19.85 -4.19
C TYR A 233 -13.99 -21.13 -3.44
N GLY A 234 -14.67 -22.06 -4.12
CA GLY A 234 -14.88 -23.42 -3.62
C GLY A 234 -16.18 -23.72 -2.87
N LYS A 235 -17.16 -22.82 -2.82
CA LYS A 235 -18.54 -23.19 -2.47
C LYS A 235 -19.33 -23.35 -3.77
N LYS A 236 -19.89 -24.55 -4.03
CA LYS A 236 -20.99 -24.70 -4.99
C LYS A 236 -22.04 -23.67 -4.61
N ASP A 237 -22.56 -22.94 -5.59
CA ASP A 237 -23.61 -21.94 -5.40
C ASP A 237 -24.79 -22.58 -4.63
N SER A 238 -24.82 -22.41 -3.32
CA SER A 238 -26.05 -22.51 -2.58
C SER A 238 -26.83 -21.25 -2.97
N ALA A 239 -27.96 -21.46 -3.66
CA ALA A 239 -28.86 -20.44 -4.15
C ALA A 239 -28.88 -19.21 -3.24
N ALA A 240 -28.69 -18.03 -3.84
CA ALA A 240 -28.71 -16.74 -3.15
C ALA A 240 -29.87 -16.68 -2.15
N ALA A 241 -29.56 -16.41 -0.88
CA ALA A 241 -30.58 -16.05 0.09
C ALA A 241 -31.28 -14.78 -0.43
N PRO A 242 -32.63 -14.73 -0.45
CA PRO A 242 -33.35 -13.59 -0.98
C PRO A 242 -33.00 -12.34 -0.18
N THR A 243 -32.73 -11.26 -0.91
CA THR A 243 -32.54 -9.92 -0.35
C THR A 243 -33.76 -9.56 0.52
N PRO A 244 -33.59 -9.09 1.76
CA PRO A 244 -34.72 -8.61 2.54
C PRO A 244 -35.37 -7.44 1.80
N GLN A 245 -36.63 -7.61 1.41
CA GLN A 245 -37.43 -6.52 0.85
C GLN A 245 -37.57 -5.41 1.92
N PRO A 246 -37.41 -4.14 1.55
CA PRO A 246 -37.82 -3.06 2.44
C PRO A 246 -39.33 -3.18 2.74
N PRO A 247 -39.78 -2.83 3.96
CA PRO A 247 -41.18 -2.97 4.34
C PRO A 247 -42.07 -2.17 3.37
N ALA A 248 -43.17 -2.80 2.95
CA ALA A 248 -44.14 -2.19 2.05
C ALA A 248 -44.68 -0.87 2.67
N PRO A 249 -44.86 0.18 1.86
CA PRO A 249 -45.49 1.40 2.35
C PRO A 249 -46.91 1.09 2.85
N PRO A 250 -47.38 1.78 3.90
CA PRO A 250 -48.72 1.56 4.44
C PRO A 250 -49.76 1.79 3.34
N GLY A 251 -50.66 0.81 3.17
CA GLY A 251 -51.74 0.88 2.18
C GLY A 251 -52.67 2.07 2.42
N PRO A 252 -53.33 2.57 1.37
CA PRO A 252 -54.23 3.72 1.49
C PRO A 252 -55.37 3.44 2.47
N ALA A 253 -55.67 4.44 3.30
CA ALA A 253 -56.75 4.37 4.28
C ALA A 253 -58.11 4.08 3.60
N PRO A 254 -58.98 3.27 4.21
CA PRO A 254 -60.27 2.93 3.63
C PRO A 254 -61.15 4.17 3.48
N GLN A 255 -61.69 4.38 2.27
CA GLN A 255 -62.70 5.40 2.02
C GLN A 255 -64.02 5.03 2.71
N PRO A 256 -64.77 6.01 3.26
CA PRO A 256 -66.04 5.74 3.90
C PRO A 256 -67.09 5.33 2.86
N ALA A 257 -67.83 4.26 3.18
CA ALA A 257 -68.93 3.75 2.36
C ALA A 257 -70.05 4.79 2.26
N MET A 258 -70.42 5.19 1.04
CA MET A 258 -71.65 5.92 0.80
C MET A 258 -72.84 4.98 0.97
N ALA A 259 -73.73 5.33 1.88
CA ALA A 259 -75.06 4.75 2.00
C ALA A 259 -75.87 5.06 0.73
N ALA A 260 -76.34 4.02 0.05
CA ALA A 260 -77.33 4.16 -1.02
C ALA A 260 -78.71 4.29 -0.40
N THR A 261 -79.37 5.43 -0.66
CA THR A 261 -80.78 5.66 -0.37
C THR A 261 -81.61 5.27 -1.59
N HIS A 262 -82.65 4.48 -1.31
CA HIS A 262 -83.80 4.06 -2.14
C HIS A 262 -83.60 2.93 -3.15
#